data_AF-A0A0D3JQ74-F1
#
_entry.id   AF-A0A0D3JQ74-F1
#
_cell.length_a   1.000
_cell.length_b   1.000
_cell.length_c   1.000
_cell.angle_alpha   90.00
_cell.angle_beta   90.00
_cell.angle_gamma   90.00
#
_symmetry.space_group_name_H-M   'P 1'
#
loop_
_entity.id
_entity.type
_entity.pdbx_description
1 polymer ?
#
loop_
_entity_poly.entity_id
_entity_poly.type
_entity_poly.pdbx_seq_one_letter_code
_entity_poly.pdbx_strand_id
1 'polypeptide(L)'
;MRCGPVSLGLFDAFKKAFDNKDYTNSPATYEQTNARASHILVPTEAQALEIKSALESGRMDFSEAAMKHSTCNSAARGGKLGKFTPGQMVKEFDDVVFGLYDTGLINPKNEADIYEPKYALDEVHGPVATQFGFHLIKIETRYISESDFRLKQSAGL
;
A
#
# COMPACT_ATOMS: atom_id res chain seq x y z
N MET A 1 -65.45 -18.83 0.98
CA MET A 1 -64.05 -19.33 0.91
C MET A 1 -63.23 -18.37 0.05
N ARG A 2 -62.04 -17.96 0.55
CA ARG A 2 -60.95 -17.23 -0.15
C ARG A 2 -61.27 -15.78 -0.57
N CYS A 3 -60.43 -14.75 -0.47
CA CYS A 3 -59.09 -14.43 0.07
C CYS A 3 -58.99 -12.88 0.01
N GLY A 4 -58.20 -12.24 0.89
CA GLY A 4 -57.82 -10.80 0.74
C GLY A 4 -56.89 -10.57 -0.47
N PRO A 5 -56.46 -9.32 -0.78
CA PRO A 5 -55.49 -8.61 0.06
C PRO A 5 -55.70 -7.07 0.17
N VAL A 6 -55.44 -6.46 1.34
CA VAL A 6 -54.21 -5.76 1.80
C VAL A 6 -53.91 -4.43 1.08
N SER A 7 -54.11 -3.35 1.86
CA SER A 7 -53.66 -1.96 1.71
C SER A 7 -52.32 -1.81 0.97
N LEU A 8 -52.36 -1.09 -0.16
CA LEU A 8 -51.19 -0.59 -0.88
C LEU A 8 -50.60 0.59 -0.07
N GLY A 9 -49.92 0.22 1.01
CA GLY A 9 -49.33 1.15 1.94
C GLY A 9 -48.20 1.96 1.31
N LEU A 10 -48.13 3.21 1.74
CA LEU A 10 -47.07 4.22 1.68
C LEU A 10 -45.63 3.71 2.03
N PHE A 11 -45.42 2.40 2.17
CA PHE A 11 -44.16 1.74 2.48
C PHE A 11 -43.33 1.35 1.25
N ASP A 12 -43.91 1.27 0.05
CA ASP A 12 -43.15 0.92 -1.17
C ASP A 12 -42.33 2.09 -1.74
N ALA A 13 -42.64 3.33 -1.35
CA ALA A 13 -41.87 4.51 -1.75
C ALA A 13 -40.60 4.74 -0.89
N PHE A 14 -40.52 4.16 0.31
CA PHE A 14 -39.34 4.27 1.18
C PHE A 14 -38.24 3.27 0.82
N LYS A 15 -38.57 2.17 0.15
CA LYS A 15 -37.57 1.15 -0.24
C LYS A 15 -36.67 1.58 -1.40
N LYS A 16 -37.12 2.54 -2.20
CA LYS A 16 -36.39 3.01 -3.40
C LYS A 16 -35.42 4.17 -3.16
N ALA A 17 -35.36 4.71 -1.94
CA ALA A 17 -34.41 5.74 -1.54
C ALA A 17 -33.20 5.19 -0.75
N PHE A 18 -33.23 3.92 -0.36
CA PHE A 18 -32.13 3.24 0.37
C PHE A 18 -31.35 2.22 -0.47
N ASP A 19 -31.69 2.05 -1.75
CA ASP A 19 -30.87 1.31 -2.71
C ASP A 19 -29.77 2.23 -3.26
N ASN A 20 -28.92 2.74 -2.36
CA ASN A 20 -27.67 3.36 -2.78
C ASN A 20 -26.64 2.25 -3.04
N LYS A 21 -26.76 1.62 -4.21
CA LYS A 21 -25.79 0.64 -4.73
C LYS A 21 -24.39 1.23 -4.93
N ASP A 22 -24.22 2.54 -4.80
CA ASP A 22 -22.92 3.21 -4.86
C ASP A 22 -22.15 3.14 -3.52
N TYR A 23 -22.77 2.63 -2.44
CA TYR A 23 -22.10 2.31 -1.16
C TYR A 23 -21.88 0.80 -0.97
N THR A 24 -21.66 0.05 -2.05
CA THR A 24 -21.31 -1.39 -1.98
C THR A 24 -19.85 -1.66 -1.62
N ASN A 25 -19.05 -0.61 -1.37
CA ASN A 25 -17.75 -0.75 -0.75
C ASN A 25 -17.89 -0.46 0.75
N SER A 26 -17.86 -1.52 1.56
CA SER A 26 -17.83 -1.46 3.03
C SER A 26 -16.88 -0.36 3.52
N PRO A 27 -17.21 0.44 4.56
CA PRO A 27 -16.32 1.49 5.10
C PRO A 27 -14.87 1.03 5.33
N ALA A 28 -14.68 -0.28 5.56
CA ALA A 28 -13.37 -0.91 5.66
C ALA A 28 -12.46 -0.67 4.43
N THR A 29 -12.97 -0.45 3.22
CA THR A 29 -12.12 -0.30 2.02
C THR A 29 -11.47 1.08 1.89
N TYR A 30 -11.98 2.09 2.61
CA TYR A 30 -11.40 3.45 2.62
C TYR A 30 -10.47 3.70 3.82
N GLU A 31 -10.50 2.81 4.81
CA GLU A 31 -9.71 2.87 6.05
C GLU A 31 -8.48 1.95 6.03
N GLN A 32 -8.23 1.19 4.96
CA GLN A 32 -7.13 0.21 4.92
C GLN A 32 -5.82 0.80 4.42
N THR A 33 -4.74 0.56 5.17
CA THR A 33 -3.37 0.84 4.72
C THR A 33 -3.12 0.22 3.35
N ASN A 34 -2.62 1.03 2.42
CA ASN A 34 -2.35 0.61 1.06
C ASN A 34 -1.25 1.45 0.42
N ALA A 35 -0.60 0.90 -0.59
CA ALA A 35 0.44 1.59 -1.34
C ALA A 35 0.38 1.24 -2.82
N ARG A 36 0.97 2.11 -3.63
CA ARG A 36 1.34 1.85 -5.02
C ARG A 36 2.84 1.93 -5.12
N ALA A 37 3.45 0.93 -5.72
CA ALA A 37 4.88 0.86 -5.90
C ALA A 37 5.23 0.22 -7.24
N SER A 38 6.44 0.52 -7.68
CA SER A 38 7.10 -0.11 -8.79
C SER A 38 8.37 -0.80 -8.29
N HIS A 39 8.76 -1.90 -8.92
CA HIS A 39 9.98 -2.61 -8.54
C HIS A 39 10.80 -3.11 -9.73
N ILE A 40 12.08 -3.35 -9.47
CA ILE A 40 13.03 -4.00 -10.39
C ILE A 40 13.58 -5.21 -9.65
N LEU A 41 13.39 -6.41 -10.19
CA LEU A 41 13.90 -7.65 -9.62
C LEU A 41 15.08 -8.17 -10.44
N VAL A 42 16.25 -8.28 -9.82
CA VAL A 42 17.48 -8.81 -10.44
C VAL A 42 18.06 -9.95 -9.61
N PRO A 43 18.78 -10.90 -10.25
CA PRO A 43 19.30 -12.07 -9.55
C PRO A 43 20.47 -11.77 -8.60
N THR A 44 21.19 -10.66 -8.79
CA THR A 44 22.41 -10.36 -8.02
C THR A 44 22.39 -8.95 -7.43
N GLU A 45 23.02 -8.80 -6.27
CA GLU A 45 23.15 -7.51 -5.58
C GLU A 45 23.95 -6.49 -6.40
N ALA A 46 25.03 -6.94 -7.05
CA ALA A 46 25.87 -6.09 -7.88
C ALA A 46 25.07 -5.43 -9.01
N GLN A 47 24.21 -6.19 -9.70
CA GLN A 47 23.32 -5.64 -10.73
C GLN A 47 22.32 -4.64 -10.14
N ALA A 48 21.78 -4.91 -8.96
CA ALA A 48 20.86 -3.97 -8.30
C ALA A 48 21.57 -2.65 -7.96
N LEU A 49 22.80 -2.70 -7.46
CA LEU A 49 23.59 -1.51 -7.14
C LEU A 49 23.96 -0.70 -8.39
N GLU A 50 24.35 -1.37 -9.48
CA GLU A 50 24.64 -0.70 -10.75
C GLU A 50 23.41 0.04 -11.30
N ILE A 51 22.25 -0.63 -11.30
CA ILE A 51 20.99 -0.03 -11.75
C ILE A 51 20.61 1.14 -10.84
N LYS A 52 20.69 0.96 -9.51
CA LYS A 52 20.39 2.03 -8.54
C LYS A 52 21.24 3.27 -8.79
N SER A 53 22.55 3.10 -8.98
CA SER A 53 23.45 4.21 -9.30
C SER A 53 23.09 4.91 -10.62
N ALA A 54 22.70 4.15 -11.65
CA ALA A 54 22.23 4.73 -12.90
C ALA A 54 20.94 5.56 -12.73
N LEU A 55 19.99 5.07 -11.93
CA LEU A 55 18.74 5.76 -11.61
C LEU A 55 18.98 7.05 -10.81
N GLU A 56 19.81 7.00 -9.77
CA GLU A 56 20.15 8.17 -8.93
C GLU A 56 20.91 9.25 -9.71
N SER A 57 21.76 8.84 -10.66
CA SER A 57 22.46 9.76 -11.55
C SER A 57 21.60 10.36 -12.67
N GLY A 58 20.32 9.95 -12.78
CA GLY A 58 19.41 10.40 -13.84
C GLY A 58 19.80 9.90 -15.25
N ARG A 59 20.70 8.92 -15.35
CA ARG A 59 21.12 8.32 -16.65
C ARG A 59 20.08 7.39 -17.24
N MET A 60 19.13 6.94 -16.43
CA MET A 60 18.07 6.01 -16.85
C MET A 60 16.83 6.26 -16.01
N ASP A 61 15.65 6.10 -16.63
CA ASP A 61 14.39 6.13 -15.92
C ASP A 61 14.06 4.78 -15.28
N PHE A 62 13.33 4.81 -14.16
CA PHE A 62 12.94 3.60 -13.44
C PHE A 62 12.14 2.62 -14.32
N SER A 63 11.20 3.14 -15.11
CA SER A 63 10.37 2.31 -15.99
C SER A 63 11.22 1.64 -17.07
N GLU A 64 12.20 2.35 -17.63
CA GLU A 64 13.10 1.77 -18.63
C GLU A 64 14.03 0.71 -18.03
N ALA A 65 14.59 0.99 -16.86
CA ALA A 65 15.43 0.04 -16.13
C ALA A 65 14.65 -1.24 -15.81
N ALA A 66 13.39 -1.11 -15.38
CA ALA A 66 12.51 -2.24 -15.13
C ALA A 66 12.26 -3.06 -16.40
N MET A 67 11.95 -2.42 -17.53
CA MET A 67 11.71 -3.12 -18.80
C MET A 67 12.96 -3.84 -19.32
N LYS A 68 14.16 -3.28 -19.10
CA LYS A 68 15.43 -3.82 -19.60
C LYS A 68 16.03 -4.90 -18.72
N HIS A 69 15.93 -4.75 -17.40
CA HIS A 69 16.70 -5.56 -16.44
C HIS A 69 15.85 -6.40 -15.50
N SER A 70 14.58 -6.07 -15.28
CA SER A 70 13.75 -6.78 -14.30
C SER A 70 13.35 -8.17 -14.84
N THR A 71 13.47 -9.17 -13.98
CA THR A 71 13.06 -10.55 -14.25
C THR A 71 11.60 -10.82 -13.86
N CYS A 72 10.89 -9.82 -13.31
CA CYS A 72 9.48 -9.96 -12.93
C CYS A 72 8.54 -9.71 -14.12
N ASN A 73 7.37 -10.36 -14.14
CA ASN A 73 6.31 -10.11 -15.13
C ASN A 73 5.80 -8.65 -15.12
N SER A 74 6.04 -7.89 -14.05
CA SER A 74 5.76 -6.45 -13.96
C SER A 74 6.66 -5.61 -14.87
N ALA A 75 7.79 -6.15 -15.36
CA ALA A 75 8.76 -5.47 -16.22
C ALA A 75 8.12 -4.80 -17.44
N ALA A 76 7.20 -5.51 -18.12
CA ALA A 76 6.51 -5.01 -19.30
C ALA A 76 5.67 -3.74 -19.04
N ARG A 77 5.35 -3.46 -17.78
CA ARG A 77 4.60 -2.26 -17.33
C ARG A 77 5.51 -1.27 -16.59
N GLY A 78 6.82 -1.33 -16.82
CA GLY A 78 7.78 -0.46 -16.14
C GLY A 78 7.96 -0.79 -14.65
N GLY A 79 7.75 -2.05 -14.26
CA GLY A 79 7.88 -2.52 -12.88
C GLY A 79 6.67 -2.24 -11.99
N LYS A 80 5.59 -1.67 -12.54
CA LYS A 80 4.38 -1.29 -11.78
C LYS A 80 3.65 -2.52 -11.20
N LEU A 81 3.45 -2.50 -9.89
CA LEU A 81 2.70 -3.54 -9.16
C LEU A 81 1.22 -3.19 -8.97
N GLY A 82 0.86 -1.91 -9.07
CA GLY A 82 -0.50 -1.45 -8.79
C GLY A 82 -0.71 -1.17 -7.30
N LYS A 83 -1.98 -1.10 -6.88
CA LYS A 83 -2.35 -0.88 -5.47
C LYS A 83 -2.31 -2.20 -4.71
N PHE A 84 -1.65 -2.24 -3.57
CA PHE A 84 -1.59 -3.40 -2.68
C PHE A 84 -1.68 -2.98 -1.20
N THR A 85 -2.05 -3.93 -0.35
CA THR A 85 -2.13 -3.79 1.11
C THR A 85 -0.99 -4.57 1.78
N PRO A 86 -0.68 -4.28 3.06
CA PRO A 86 0.25 -5.09 3.83
C PRO A 86 -0.16 -6.58 3.82
N GLY A 87 0.82 -7.47 3.78
CA GLY A 87 0.65 -8.93 3.72
C GLY A 87 0.46 -9.50 2.31
N GLN A 88 0.35 -8.66 1.28
CA GLN A 88 0.24 -9.12 -0.12
C GLN A 88 1.60 -9.37 -0.77
N MET A 89 2.68 -8.78 -0.25
CA MET A 89 4.05 -8.97 -0.73
C MET A 89 4.87 -9.75 0.29
N VAL A 90 6.11 -10.10 -0.07
CA VAL A 90 7.05 -10.72 0.88
C VAL A 90 7.40 -9.74 1.99
N LYS A 91 7.72 -10.28 3.17
CA LYS A 91 7.88 -9.49 4.40
C LYS A 91 8.89 -8.35 4.22
N GLU A 92 10.02 -8.62 3.58
CA GLU A 92 11.09 -7.65 3.36
C GLU A 92 10.64 -6.50 2.44
N PHE A 93 9.75 -6.78 1.50
CA PHE A 93 9.16 -5.78 0.61
C PHE A 93 8.15 -4.91 1.37
N ASP A 94 7.26 -5.54 2.13
CA ASP A 94 6.29 -4.83 2.96
C ASP A 94 6.96 -3.97 4.03
N ASP A 95 8.07 -4.43 4.61
CA ASP A 95 8.87 -3.65 5.57
C ASP A 95 9.44 -2.36 4.92
N VAL A 96 9.75 -2.39 3.62
CA VAL A 96 10.21 -1.18 2.91
C VAL A 96 9.05 -0.26 2.56
N VAL A 97 7.92 -0.81 2.16
CA VAL A 97 6.77 -0.01 1.75
C VAL A 97 6.04 0.57 2.95
N PHE A 98 5.71 -0.25 3.94
CA PHE A 98 4.88 0.08 5.10
C PHE A 98 5.67 0.22 6.40
N GLY A 99 7.00 0.08 6.35
CA GLY A 99 7.85 0.24 7.52
C GLY A 99 7.68 1.60 8.17
N LEU A 100 7.46 1.58 9.47
CA LEU A 100 7.39 2.74 10.33
C LEU A 100 8.56 2.69 11.32
N TYR A 101 9.17 3.83 11.63
CA TYR A 101 10.09 3.96 12.74
C TYR A 101 9.44 4.73 13.89
N ASP A 102 9.77 4.33 15.12
CA ASP A 102 9.40 5.06 16.32
C ASP A 102 10.26 6.33 16.40
N THR A 103 9.61 7.49 16.44
CA THR A 103 10.30 8.78 16.54
C THR A 103 10.79 9.08 17.95
N GLY A 104 10.32 8.32 18.95
CA GLY A 104 10.51 8.62 20.37
C GLY A 104 9.72 9.83 20.86
N LEU A 105 8.87 10.42 20.02
CA LEU A 105 8.00 11.53 20.37
C LEU A 105 6.64 11.00 20.83
N ILE A 106 6.10 11.62 21.88
CA ILE A 106 4.76 11.31 22.40
C ILE A 106 3.80 12.40 21.95
N ASN A 107 2.64 12.00 21.43
CA ASN A 107 1.59 12.93 21.07
C ASN A 107 0.96 13.56 22.32
N PRO A 108 1.03 14.90 22.49
CA PRO A 108 0.56 15.56 23.71
C PRO A 108 -0.96 15.53 23.89
N LYS A 109 -1.73 15.14 22.87
CA LYS A 109 -3.20 15.07 22.94
C LYS A 109 -3.73 13.75 23.48
N ASN A 110 -3.00 12.66 23.23
CA ASN A 110 -3.50 11.30 23.51
C ASN A 110 -2.44 10.34 24.06
N GLU A 111 -1.23 10.83 24.34
CA GLU A 111 -0.12 10.09 24.95
C GLU A 111 0.34 8.84 24.17
N ALA A 112 0.02 8.78 22.88
CA ALA A 112 0.47 7.72 21.98
C ALA A 112 1.84 8.04 21.36
N ASP A 113 2.63 7.00 21.09
CA ASP A 113 3.88 7.12 20.35
C ASP A 113 3.64 7.61 18.91
N ILE A 114 4.50 8.51 18.45
CA ILE A 114 4.47 9.02 17.07
C ILE A 114 5.40 8.15 16.22
N TYR A 115 4.83 7.56 15.19
CA TYR A 115 5.57 6.81 14.18
C TYR A 115 5.65 7.60 12.89
N GLU A 116 6.72 7.40 12.12
CA GLU A 116 6.86 7.99 10.80
C GLU A 116 7.28 6.93 9.76
N PRO A 117 6.90 7.09 8.48
CA PRO A 117 7.34 6.17 7.47
C PRO A 117 8.86 6.15 7.31
N LYS A 118 9.44 4.95 7.33
CA LYS A 118 10.89 4.75 7.27
C LYS A 118 11.51 5.11 5.91
N TYR A 119 10.73 5.00 4.84
CA TYR A 119 11.21 5.16 3.47
C TYR A 119 10.38 6.22 2.73
N ALA A 120 11.04 7.13 2.03
CA ALA A 120 10.41 8.24 1.31
C ALA A 120 9.63 7.80 0.07
N LEU A 121 8.69 8.63 -0.38
CA LEU A 121 8.03 8.47 -1.67
C LEU A 121 8.95 8.92 -2.80
N ASP A 122 8.72 8.38 -3.99
CA ASP A 122 9.43 8.69 -5.24
C ASP A 122 10.95 8.46 -5.27
N GLU A 123 11.52 7.91 -4.20
CA GLU A 123 12.90 7.47 -4.11
C GLU A 123 13.05 5.97 -4.41
N VAL A 124 14.27 5.58 -4.81
CA VAL A 124 14.61 4.18 -5.10
C VAL A 124 15.24 3.54 -3.85
N HIS A 125 14.50 2.65 -3.22
CA HIS A 125 14.90 1.91 -2.04
C HIS A 125 15.51 0.55 -2.40
N GLY A 126 16.45 0.07 -1.59
CA GLY A 126 17.14 -1.21 -1.79
C GLY A 126 18.64 -1.06 -2.10
N PRO A 127 19.32 -2.16 -2.47
CA PRO A 127 18.77 -3.48 -2.80
C PRO A 127 18.10 -4.19 -1.61
N VAL A 128 16.92 -4.76 -1.82
CA VAL A 128 16.19 -5.56 -0.82
C VAL A 128 16.30 -7.02 -1.19
N ALA A 129 16.99 -7.80 -0.36
CA ALA A 129 17.14 -9.24 -0.59
C ALA A 129 15.86 -10.00 -0.21
N THR A 130 15.41 -10.90 -1.09
CA THR A 130 14.29 -11.81 -0.84
C THR A 130 14.63 -13.19 -1.40
N GLN A 131 13.75 -14.18 -1.20
CA GLN A 131 13.88 -15.49 -1.82
C GLN A 131 13.90 -15.48 -3.37
N PHE A 132 13.48 -14.39 -4.01
CA PHE A 132 13.42 -14.27 -5.47
C PHE A 132 14.62 -13.54 -6.07
N GLY A 133 15.49 -12.97 -5.24
CA GLY A 133 16.63 -12.14 -5.66
C GLY A 133 16.63 -10.78 -4.97
N PHE A 134 17.11 -9.76 -5.67
CA PHE A 134 17.28 -8.41 -5.15
C PHE A 134 16.29 -7.45 -5.80
N HIS A 135 15.57 -6.71 -4.97
CA HIS A 135 14.58 -5.74 -5.41
C HIS A 135 15.09 -4.31 -5.23
N LEU A 136 14.93 -3.48 -6.26
CA LEU A 136 14.85 -2.03 -6.10
C LEU A 136 13.38 -1.62 -6.09
N ILE A 137 12.97 -0.81 -5.12
CA ILE A 137 11.57 -0.48 -4.87
C ILE A 137 11.40 1.02 -4.94
N LYS A 138 10.50 1.50 -5.79
CA LYS A 138 10.06 2.89 -5.82
C LYS A 138 8.62 2.98 -5.36
N ILE A 139 8.38 3.72 -4.28
CA ILE A 139 7.03 3.90 -3.71
C ILE A 139 6.41 5.13 -4.36
N GLU A 140 5.29 4.97 -5.06
CA GLU A 140 4.58 6.06 -5.77
C GLU A 140 3.61 6.77 -4.82
N THR A 141 2.79 5.99 -4.12
CA THR A 141 1.82 6.51 -3.15
C THR A 141 1.76 5.59 -1.97
N ARG A 142 1.57 6.12 -0.77
CA ARG A 142 1.32 5.33 0.42
C ARG A 142 0.28 6.02 1.29
N TYR A 143 -0.68 5.23 1.72
CA TYR A 143 -1.68 5.59 2.70
C TYR A 143 -1.55 4.61 3.87
N ILE A 144 -1.34 5.13 5.07
CA ILE A 144 -1.28 4.35 6.30
C ILE A 144 -2.48 4.77 7.13
N SER A 145 -3.32 3.81 7.48
CA SER A 145 -4.50 4.03 8.31
C SER A 145 -4.09 4.45 9.72
N GLU A 146 -4.83 5.36 10.36
CA GLU A 146 -4.65 5.69 11.78
C GLU A 146 -4.80 4.46 12.68
N SER A 147 -5.58 3.46 12.26
CA SER A 147 -5.72 2.18 12.97
C SER A 147 -4.52 1.23 12.80
N ASP A 148 -3.71 1.44 11.75
CA ASP A 148 -2.51 0.67 11.45
C ASP A 148 -1.23 1.39 11.87
N PHE A 149 -1.30 2.71 12.05
CA PHE A 149 -0.41 3.35 13.01
C PHE A 149 -0.58 2.56 14.30
N ARG A 150 0.50 1.91 14.70
CA ARG A 150 0.59 1.25 16.00
C ARG A 150 0.60 2.35 17.08
N LEU A 151 -0.45 3.15 17.18
CA LEU A 151 -0.80 3.98 18.32
C LEU A 151 -1.13 3.02 19.46
N LYS A 152 -0.14 2.23 19.88
CA LYS A 152 -0.17 1.64 21.20
C LYS A 152 -0.15 2.86 22.10
N GLN A 153 -1.23 3.08 22.85
CA GLN A 153 -1.12 3.91 24.04
C GLN A 153 0.12 3.41 24.76
N SER A 154 1.03 4.33 25.07
CA SER A 154 2.17 4.03 25.91
C SER A 154 1.64 3.21 27.08
N ALA A 155 2.07 1.96 27.18
CA ALA A 155 1.61 1.06 28.21
C ALA A 155 2.17 1.60 29.53
N GLY A 156 1.40 2.49 30.17
CA GLY A 156 1.62 2.90 31.54
C GLY A 156 1.55 1.66 32.42
N LEU A 157 2.72 1.19 32.82
CA LEU A 157 2.92 0.38 34.02
C LEU A 157 2.81 1.28 35.25
#